data_AF-A0A1E4G9F6-F1
#
_entry.id   AF-A0A1E4G9F6-F1
#
_cell.length_a   1.000
_cell.length_b   1.000
_cell.length_c   1.000
_cell.angle_alpha   90.00
_cell.angle_beta   90.00
_cell.angle_gamma   90.00
#
_symmetry.space_group_name_H-M   'P 1'
#
loop_
_entity.id
_entity.type
_entity.pdbx_description
1 polymer ?
#
loop_
_entity_poly.entity_id
_entity_poly.type
_entity_poly.pdbx_seq_one_letter_code
_entity_poly.pdbx_strand_id
1 'polypeptide(L)' 'MTFKYSVTLPISGGNKLSRFRDWAERHLPDLSYNLPPQTPIKTETMTIRLLSADDRARVLQTLSKTPLA' A
#
# COMPACT_ATOMS: atom_id res chain seq x y z
N MET A 1 15.07 -11.30 -0.11
CA MET A 1 14.65 -9.95 0.33
C MET A 1 13.56 -10.11 1.38
N THR A 2 13.76 -9.62 2.60
CA THR A 2 12.81 -9.80 3.70
C THR A 2 12.03 -8.52 3.92
N PHE A 3 10.73 -8.53 3.66
CA PHE A 3 9.86 -7.41 3.98
C PHE A 3 9.64 -7.35 5.49
N LYS A 4 10.45 -6.54 6.18
CA LYS A 4 10.41 -6.38 7.65
C LYS A 4 9.41 -5.32 8.11
N TYR A 5 9.04 -4.40 7.22
CA TYR A 5 8.15 -3.31 7.55
C TYR A 5 6.76 -3.60 7.04
N SER A 6 5.75 -3.15 7.77
CA SER A 6 4.35 -3.22 7.37
C SER A 6 3.70 -1.86 7.59
N VAL A 7 2.78 -1.52 6.69
CA VAL A 7 2.01 -0.29 6.80
C VAL A 7 0.55 -0.61 6.50
N THR A 8 -0.33 -0.11 7.38
CA THR A 8 -1.77 -0.27 7.25
C THR A 8 -2.33 1.00 6.63
N LEU A 9 -2.97 0.84 5.47
CA LEU A 9 -3.51 1.92 4.66
C LEU A 9 -5.04 1.88 4.72
N PRO A 10 -5.71 3.01 4.95
CA PRO A 10 -7.16 3.08 4.81
C PRO A 10 -7.52 2.94 3.33
N ILE A 11 -8.28 1.90 2.99
CA ILE A 11 -8.78 1.66 1.63
C ILE A 11 -10.07 0.86 1.74
N SER A 12 -11.14 1.37 1.13
CA SER A 12 -12.48 0.78 1.18
C SER A 12 -12.91 0.25 -0.19
N GLY A 13 -13.88 -0.67 -0.21
CA GLY A 13 -14.46 -1.19 -1.45
C GLY A 13 -13.83 -2.48 -2.02
N GLY A 14 -14.21 -2.82 -3.24
CA GLY A 14 -13.65 -3.96 -3.99
C GLY A 14 -12.34 -3.62 -4.69
N ASN A 15 -11.61 -4.63 -5.19
CA ASN A 15 -10.40 -4.46 -6.00
C ASN A 15 -9.25 -3.64 -5.37
N LYS A 16 -9.19 -3.58 -4.02
CA LYS A 16 -8.20 -2.82 -3.24
C LYS A 16 -6.75 -3.06 -3.68
N LEU A 17 -6.39 -4.32 -3.88
CA LEU A 17 -5.03 -4.70 -4.30
C LEU A 17 -4.66 -4.11 -5.67
N SER A 18 -5.61 -4.16 -6.61
CA SER A 18 -5.41 -3.61 -7.96
C SER A 18 -5.33 -2.09 -7.95
N ARG A 19 -6.20 -1.43 -7.16
CA ARG A 19 -6.16 0.03 -6.98
C ARG A 19 -4.87 0.51 -6.35
N PHE A 20 -4.42 -0.17 -5.30
CA PHE A 20 -3.14 0.15 -4.68
C PHE A 20 -1.98 -0.03 -5.66
N ARG A 21 -2.00 -1.10 -6.47
CA ARG A 21 -0.98 -1.33 -7.49
C ARG A 21 -0.92 -0.17 -8.49
N ASP A 22 -2.06 0.21 -9.07
CA ASP A 22 -2.14 1.33 -10.03
C ASP A 22 -1.71 2.65 -9.39
N TRP A 23 -2.13 2.91 -8.15
CA TRP A 23 -1.69 4.09 -7.39
C TRP A 23 -0.18 4.08 -7.12
N ALA A 24 0.38 2.94 -6.71
CA ALA A 24 1.81 2.81 -6.46
C ALA A 24 2.62 2.98 -7.74
N GLU A 25 2.18 2.39 -8.86
CA GLU A 25 2.83 2.56 -10.16
C GLU A 25 2.80 4.02 -10.63
N ARG A 26 1.73 4.78 -10.33
CA ARG A 26 1.61 6.20 -10.72
C ARG A 26 2.37 7.17 -9.82
N HIS A 27 2.39 6.93 -8.52
CA HIS A 27 2.93 7.89 -7.54
C HIS A 27 4.27 7.49 -6.95
N LEU A 28 4.57 6.18 -6.94
CA LEU A 28 5.76 5.60 -6.35
C LEU A 28 6.40 4.59 -7.33
N PRO A 29 6.85 5.05 -8.51
CA PRO A 29 7.65 4.20 -9.39
C PRO A 29 8.87 3.70 -8.60
N ASP A 30 9.26 2.44 -8.82
CA ASP A 30 10.33 1.72 -8.10
C ASP A 30 10.06 1.35 -6.62
N LEU A 31 8.83 1.51 -6.11
CA LEU A 31 8.50 1.02 -4.77
C LEU A 31 8.53 -0.51 -4.72
N SER A 32 9.38 -1.06 -3.87
CA SER A 32 9.39 -2.50 -3.58
C SER A 32 8.45 -2.84 -2.44
N TYR A 33 7.27 -3.36 -2.77
CA TYR A 33 6.25 -3.77 -1.81
C TYR A 33 5.78 -5.20 -2.03
N ASN A 34 5.24 -5.81 -0.97
CA ASN A 34 4.57 -7.09 -1.02
C ASN A 34 3.12 -6.93 -0.57
N LEU A 35 2.20 -7.34 -1.44
CA LEU A 35 0.78 -7.27 -1.17
C LEU A 35 0.33 -8.48 -0.34
N PRO A 36 -0.68 -8.30 0.53
CA PRO A 36 -1.29 -9.43 1.21
C PRO A 36 -2.00 -10.33 0.18
N PRO A 37 -1.98 -11.66 0.38
CA PRO A 37 -2.58 -12.60 -0.57
C PRO A 37 -4.10 -12.44 -0.69
N GLN A 38 -4.76 -12.02 0.39
CA GLN A 38 -6.19 -11.75 0.40
C GLN A 38 -6.49 -10.59 1.35
N THR A 39 -7.28 -9.64 0.89
CA THR A 39 -7.92 -8.61 1.73
C THR A 39 -9.42 -8.80 1.70
N PRO A 40 -10.09 -8.94 2.86
CA PRO A 40 -11.54 -9.00 2.90
C PRO A 40 -12.18 -7.77 2.23
N ILE A 41 -13.29 -7.96 1.52
CA ILE A 41 -14.00 -6.83 0.90
C ILE A 41 -14.55 -5.88 1.99
N LYS A 42 -14.94 -6.43 3.15
CA LYS A 42 -15.49 -5.67 4.29
C LYS A 42 -14.46 -4.83 5.07
N THR A 43 -13.17 -5.11 4.96
CA THR A 43 -12.16 -4.36 5.73
C THR A 43 -11.87 -3.01 5.07
N GLU A 44 -11.98 -1.93 5.81
CA GLU A 44 -11.66 -0.57 5.34
C GLU A 44 -10.16 -0.26 5.40
N THR A 45 -9.35 -1.29 5.64
CA THR A 45 -7.90 -1.19 5.74
C THR A 45 -7.23 -2.33 4.98
N MET A 46 -6.03 -2.04 4.47
CA MET A 46 -5.14 -3.01 3.82
C MET A 46 -3.73 -2.86 4.40
N THR A 47 -3.15 -3.96 4.85
CA THR A 47 -1.76 -3.98 5.32
C THR A 47 -0.85 -4.52 4.22
N ILE A 48 0.09 -3.70 3.77
CA ILE A 48 1.13 -4.09 2.83
C ILE A 48 2.47 -4.25 3.57
N ARG A 49 3.37 -5.04 3.01
CA ARG A 49 4.75 -5.16 3.54
C ARG A 49 5.73 -4.42 2.65
N LEU A 50 6.75 -3.83 3.26
CA LEU A 50 7.76 -2.98 2.65
C LEU A 50 9.16 -3.46 3.05
N LEU A 51 10.14 -3.18 2.19
CA LEU A 51 11.54 -3.57 2.42
C LEU A 51 12.23 -2.65 3.41
N SER A 52 11.97 -1.34 3.37
CA SER A 52 12.65 -0.35 4.19
C SER A 52 11.70 0.59 4.96
N ALA A 53 12.23 1.26 5.97
CA ALA A 53 11.53 2.33 6.67
C ALA A 53 11.35 3.58 5.79
N ASP A 54 12.24 3.80 4.80
CA ASP A 54 12.13 4.91 3.84
C ASP A 54 10.92 4.70 2.92
N ASP A 55 10.75 3.48 2.40
CA ASP A 55 9.55 3.09 1.63
C ASP A 55 8.27 3.36 2.43
N ARG A 56 8.29 3.03 3.72
CA ARG A 56 7.15 3.29 4.62
C ARG A 56 6.87 4.79 4.74
N ALA A 57 7.90 5.60 4.94
CA ALA A 57 7.75 7.05 5.04
C ALA A 57 7.22 7.64 3.71
N ARG A 58 7.75 7.20 2.57
CA ARG A 58 7.29 7.62 1.23
C ARG A 58 5.83 7.29 0.99
N VAL A 59 5.41 6.07 1.30
CA VAL A 59 4.02 5.64 1.17
C VAL A 59 3.11 6.50 2.03
N LEU A 60 3.44 6.69 3.32
CA LEU A 60 2.64 7.52 4.23
C LEU A 60 2.58 8.99 3.78
N GLN A 61 3.70 9.57 3.37
CA GLN A 61 3.74 10.95 2.87
C GLN A 61 2.92 11.13 1.59
N THR A 62 3.01 10.17 0.67
CA THR A 62 2.29 10.21 -0.59
C THR A 62 0.80 10.00 -0.38
N LEU A 63 0.41 9.11 0.54
CA LEU A 63 -0.99 8.92 0.94
C LEU A 63 -1.60 10.16 1.55
N SER A 64 -0.86 10.87 2.40
CA SER A 64 -1.33 12.14 2.98
C SER A 64 -1.58 13.20 1.92
N LYS A 65 -0.85 13.16 0.79
CA LYS A 65 -1.02 14.09 -0.34
C LYS A 65 -2.09 13.61 -1.32
N THR A 66 -2.11 12.31 -1.58
CA THR A 66 -2.95 11.64 -2.57
C THR A 66 -3.58 10.40 -1.94
N PRO A 67 -4.76 10.52 -1.32
CA PRO A 67 -5.42 9.39 -0.69
C PRO A 67 -5.83 8.33 -1.73
N LEU A 68 -5.87 7.06 -1.28
CA LEU A 68 -6.42 5.96 -2.07
C LEU A 68 -7.94 6.16 -2.19
N ALA A 69 -8.42 6.47 -3.40
CA ALA A 69 -9.83 6.66 -3.73
C ALA A 69 -10.56 5.35 -4.00
#